data_AF-A0A1Y2FRM2-F1
#
_entry.id   AF-A0A1Y2FRM2-F1
#
_cell.length_a   1.000
_cell.length_b   1.000
_cell.length_c   1.000
_cell.angle_alpha   90.00
_cell.angle_beta   90.00
_cell.angle_gamma   90.00
#
_symmetry.space_group_name_H-M   'P 1'
#
loop_
_entity.id
_entity.type
_entity.pdbx_description
1 polymer ?
#
loop_
_entity_poly.entity_id
_entity_poly.type
_entity_poly.pdbx_seq_one_letter_code
_entity_poly.pdbx_strand_id
1 'polypeptide(L)'
;MSQFEIATKPIDKPSEGVNGYAGFHPGKTTLLEKGSTREGWDGERTKALESDILLEHDVPLIMRDGATLYTDIYRPADATGPIPCLVMWSPYGKRYSSINMLPVTTWRCGIRSEDISGWEKFEGLDPARWCPRGYAIASVDIRGSGNSDGKVQIMGAKMGEDGYDVIEELAKKDWCNGNLGLAGNSFLAISQWHIAAQQPPSLKAIAPWEGCGDLFREQFVRGGIFEISNMDLINKLIIKGNEGTEDFAEMYDREPLHSPYWADKRADMKKIKIPAYISGSDFSSIHTMGSIRGFWDCQGPKWIRWSGRQEWHDLYVIPETNEELMDFFDHYLAGKENGFVKNTPKVRWALLQGGDRDAIENIAIEDFPLPNTDYREFFLANDGKLSTSSPAEPSSVSYLSRGEGKGVVSFDIRFEEATQLVGIPKAIVYMSTEDHDDMNVYITLKKLDKDGNTLMHMTVPRVRALAPSHADIAEKDRTSLLLHPGSLGVLRASHRHIDTEKNVHPNWPWHPHTFEEKLKPGEVVRLEIGIWAMGWQYDAGEGLRVEIGGGHDMNHEIRHFTMKFPAEHTLNKGNHVVHFGGEYQSKVILPFVSI
;
A
#
# COMPACT_ATOMS: atom_id res chain seq x y z
N MET A 1 21.65 10.97 -14.77
CA MET A 1 22.33 9.67 -14.80
C MET A 1 22.50 9.22 -13.36
N SER A 2 21.87 8.11 -12.97
CA SER A 2 22.04 7.51 -11.63
C SER A 2 23.50 7.11 -11.44
N GLN A 3 24.06 7.40 -10.26
CA GLN A 3 25.45 7.09 -9.91
C GLN A 3 25.68 5.61 -9.51
N PHE A 4 24.73 4.72 -9.78
CA PHE A 4 24.74 3.32 -9.33
C PHE A 4 24.22 2.39 -10.43
N GLU A 5 24.68 1.14 -10.41
CA GLU A 5 24.25 0.07 -11.31
C GLU A 5 23.06 -0.69 -10.72
N ILE A 6 21.97 -0.82 -11.49
CA ILE A 6 20.77 -1.56 -11.08
C ILE A 6 20.89 -3.02 -11.54
N ALA A 7 20.87 -3.95 -10.59
CA ALA A 7 20.82 -5.38 -10.87
C ALA A 7 19.47 -5.77 -11.50
N THR A 8 19.50 -6.72 -12.43
CA THR A 8 18.30 -7.20 -13.11
C THR A 8 18.26 -8.72 -13.18
N LYS A 9 17.06 -9.29 -13.06
CA LYS A 9 16.77 -10.72 -13.21
C LYS A 9 15.83 -10.98 -14.39
N PRO A 10 15.89 -12.18 -15.00
CA PRO A 10 15.00 -12.53 -16.11
C PRO A 10 13.54 -12.59 -15.66
N ILE A 11 12.64 -12.34 -16.61
CA ILE A 11 11.19 -12.50 -16.50
C ILE A 11 10.68 -13.22 -17.73
N ASP A 12 9.48 -13.81 -17.64
CA ASP A 12 8.86 -14.46 -18.79
C ASP A 12 8.49 -13.43 -19.87
N LYS A 13 8.56 -13.86 -21.12
CA LYS A 13 8.17 -13.05 -22.27
C LYS A 13 6.64 -12.94 -22.37
N PRO A 14 6.11 -11.82 -22.91
CA PRO A 14 4.71 -11.76 -23.27
C PRO A 14 4.35 -12.88 -24.27
N SER A 15 3.30 -13.63 -23.98
CA SER A 15 2.87 -14.79 -24.76
C SER A 15 1.37 -14.78 -24.94
N GLU A 16 0.87 -15.06 -26.14
CA GLU A 16 -0.57 -15.01 -26.42
C GLU A 16 -1.36 -15.95 -25.49
N GLY A 17 -2.47 -15.45 -24.95
CA GLY A 17 -3.32 -16.18 -24.01
C GLY A 17 -2.83 -16.15 -22.55
N VAL A 18 -1.62 -15.66 -22.29
CA VAL A 18 -1.11 -15.45 -20.93
C VAL A 18 -1.38 -14.02 -20.50
N ASN A 19 -1.89 -13.81 -19.28
CA ASN A 19 -2.09 -12.48 -18.69
C ASN A 19 -2.90 -11.49 -19.56
N GLY A 20 -3.85 -12.02 -20.35
CA GLY A 20 -4.66 -11.20 -21.26
C GLY A 20 -3.91 -10.67 -22.48
N TYR A 21 -2.65 -11.04 -22.68
CA TYR A 21 -1.87 -10.64 -23.85
C TYR A 21 -2.43 -11.30 -25.12
N ALA A 22 -2.69 -10.48 -26.14
CA ALA A 22 -3.37 -10.88 -27.37
C ALA A 22 -2.52 -10.66 -28.63
N GLY A 23 -1.20 -10.54 -28.48
CA GLY A 23 -0.27 -10.20 -29.55
C GLY A 23 -0.03 -8.71 -29.69
N PHE A 24 0.90 -8.33 -30.57
CA PHE A 24 1.31 -6.95 -30.85
C PHE A 24 0.64 -6.47 -32.15
N HIS A 25 -0.22 -5.46 -32.05
CA HIS A 25 -1.09 -4.99 -33.14
C HIS A 25 -1.05 -3.46 -33.34
N PRO A 26 0.13 -2.85 -33.58
CA PRO A 26 0.24 -1.40 -33.75
C PRO A 26 -0.61 -0.91 -34.93
N GLY A 27 -1.32 0.19 -34.74
CA GLY A 27 -2.19 0.80 -35.75
C GLY A 27 -3.52 0.09 -35.96
N LYS A 28 -3.81 -0.99 -35.20
CA LYS A 28 -5.13 -1.61 -35.18
C LYS A 28 -6.07 -0.80 -34.29
N THR A 29 -7.31 -0.66 -34.76
CA THR A 29 -8.41 -0.12 -33.96
C THR A 29 -9.53 -1.15 -33.91
N THR A 30 -10.20 -1.27 -32.76
CA THR A 30 -11.33 -2.18 -32.57
C THR A 30 -12.48 -1.42 -31.93
N LEU A 31 -13.68 -1.60 -32.47
CA LEU A 31 -14.91 -1.17 -31.82
C LEU A 31 -15.33 -2.26 -30.84
N LEU A 32 -15.38 -1.94 -29.55
CA LEU A 32 -16.01 -2.76 -28.53
C LEU A 32 -17.48 -2.34 -28.45
N GLU A 33 -18.37 -3.20 -28.93
CA GLU A 33 -19.80 -2.88 -29.03
C GLU A 33 -20.46 -2.87 -27.65
N LYS A 34 -21.39 -1.94 -27.44
CA LYS A 34 -22.29 -1.90 -26.31
C LYS A 34 -22.94 -3.27 -26.09
N GLY A 35 -23.00 -3.70 -24.83
CA GLY A 35 -23.51 -5.02 -24.45
C GLY A 35 -22.47 -6.14 -24.50
N SER A 36 -21.27 -5.91 -25.06
CA SER A 36 -20.19 -6.89 -25.03
C SER A 36 -19.76 -7.21 -23.61
N THR A 37 -19.45 -8.48 -23.36
CA THR A 37 -18.93 -8.99 -22.08
C THR A 37 -17.67 -9.82 -22.34
N ARG A 38 -16.88 -10.08 -21.30
CA ARG A 38 -15.78 -11.05 -21.30
C ARG A 38 -16.17 -12.30 -20.49
N GLU A 39 -15.39 -13.37 -20.64
CA GLU A 39 -15.45 -14.49 -19.71
C GLU A 39 -14.96 -14.05 -18.34
N GLY A 40 -15.79 -14.26 -17.32
CA GLY A 40 -15.45 -14.04 -15.93
C GLY A 40 -14.93 -15.33 -15.29
N TRP A 41 -15.27 -15.53 -14.03
CA TRP A 41 -14.92 -16.74 -13.29
C TRP A 41 -16.11 -17.70 -13.20
N ASP A 42 -15.83 -18.97 -12.93
CA ASP A 42 -16.86 -19.98 -12.61
C ASP A 42 -17.99 -20.12 -13.67
N GLY A 43 -17.69 -19.81 -14.93
CA GLY A 43 -18.66 -19.83 -16.04
C GLY A 43 -19.54 -18.59 -16.15
N GLU A 44 -19.31 -17.58 -15.30
CA GLU A 44 -20.01 -16.29 -15.34
C GLU A 44 -19.46 -15.36 -16.42
N ARG A 45 -20.23 -14.32 -16.73
CA ARG A 45 -19.83 -13.23 -17.63
C ARG A 45 -19.49 -11.98 -16.83
N THR A 46 -18.59 -11.18 -17.36
CA THR A 46 -18.29 -9.87 -16.78
C THR A 46 -19.39 -8.86 -17.03
N LYS A 47 -19.32 -7.70 -16.36
CA LYS A 47 -20.21 -6.57 -16.60
C LYS A 47 -20.20 -6.18 -18.08
N ALA A 48 -21.39 -6.02 -18.66
CA ALA A 48 -21.54 -5.60 -20.05
C ALA A 48 -21.17 -4.12 -20.25
N LEU A 49 -20.61 -3.81 -21.41
CA LEU A 49 -20.33 -2.42 -21.80
C LEU A 49 -21.61 -1.60 -21.93
N GLU A 50 -21.65 -0.41 -21.34
CA GLU A 50 -22.82 0.48 -21.37
C GLU A 50 -22.90 1.34 -22.64
N SER A 51 -21.76 1.54 -23.31
CA SER A 51 -21.60 2.27 -24.57
C SER A 51 -20.59 1.58 -25.49
N ASP A 52 -20.57 1.99 -26.75
CA ASP A 52 -19.51 1.62 -27.68
C ASP A 52 -18.19 2.29 -27.26
N ILE A 53 -17.10 1.53 -27.28
CA ILE A 53 -15.76 2.00 -26.93
C ILE A 53 -14.81 1.71 -28.08
N LEU A 54 -14.09 2.73 -28.54
CA LEU A 54 -13.00 2.56 -29.47
C LEU A 54 -11.73 2.19 -28.71
N LEU A 55 -11.12 1.07 -29.09
CA LEU A 55 -9.83 0.60 -28.59
C LEU A 55 -8.77 0.72 -29.68
N GLU A 56 -7.79 1.59 -29.48
CA GLU A 56 -6.57 1.68 -30.29
C GLU A 56 -5.47 0.83 -29.63
N HIS A 57 -4.90 -0.10 -30.40
CA HIS A 57 -3.97 -1.13 -29.90
C HIS A 57 -2.53 -0.66 -30.09
N ASP A 58 -1.70 -0.90 -29.08
CA ASP A 58 -0.24 -0.75 -29.15
C ASP A 58 0.22 0.57 -29.79
N VAL A 59 -0.37 1.69 -29.33
CA VAL A 59 -0.02 3.03 -29.78
C VAL A 59 1.38 3.38 -29.27
N PRO A 60 2.34 3.71 -30.16
CA PRO A 60 3.69 4.05 -29.77
C PRO A 60 3.78 5.47 -29.20
N LEU A 61 4.54 5.61 -28.12
CA LEU A 61 4.91 6.87 -27.47
C LEU A 61 6.44 6.91 -27.36
N ILE A 62 7.07 7.97 -27.88
CA ILE A 62 8.53 8.09 -27.95
C ILE A 62 9.04 8.91 -26.77
N MET A 63 9.87 8.30 -25.94
CA MET A 63 10.49 8.94 -24.78
C MET A 63 11.63 9.86 -25.21
N ARG A 64 12.07 10.76 -24.33
CA ARG A 64 13.16 11.72 -24.62
C ARG A 64 14.51 11.07 -24.97
N ASP A 65 14.70 9.81 -24.58
CA ASP A 65 15.89 9.01 -24.88
C ASP A 65 15.76 8.14 -26.14
N GLY A 66 14.64 8.27 -26.87
CA GLY A 66 14.36 7.55 -28.10
C GLY A 66 13.73 6.16 -27.90
N ALA A 67 13.53 5.71 -26.67
CA ALA A 67 12.82 4.46 -26.41
C ALA A 67 11.33 4.58 -26.74
N THR A 68 10.75 3.51 -27.27
CA THR A 68 9.32 3.41 -27.56
C THR A 68 8.60 2.66 -26.46
N LEU A 69 7.61 3.30 -25.86
CA LEU A 69 6.64 2.66 -24.99
C LEU A 69 5.32 2.48 -25.73
N TYR A 70 4.57 1.43 -25.42
CA TYR A 70 3.30 1.13 -26.06
C TYR A 70 2.13 1.26 -25.09
N THR A 71 1.02 1.82 -25.56
CA THR A 71 -0.23 1.96 -24.80
C THR A 71 -1.43 1.50 -25.60
N ASP A 72 -2.42 0.94 -24.92
CA ASP A 72 -3.75 0.70 -25.46
C ASP A 72 -4.58 1.91 -25.03
N ILE A 73 -5.35 2.49 -25.94
CA ILE A 73 -6.18 3.67 -25.67
C ILE A 73 -7.64 3.31 -25.87
N TYR A 74 -8.41 3.39 -24.79
CA TYR A 74 -9.86 3.22 -24.78
C TYR A 74 -10.49 4.60 -24.78
N ARG A 75 -11.46 4.84 -25.66
CA ARG A 75 -12.18 6.11 -25.72
C ARG A 75 -13.61 5.94 -26.19
N PRO A 76 -14.53 6.88 -25.87
CA PRO A 76 -15.91 6.80 -26.32
C PRO A 76 -15.95 6.83 -27.86
N ALA A 77 -16.66 5.88 -28.48
CA ALA A 77 -16.73 5.80 -29.93
C ALA A 77 -17.48 6.98 -30.56
N ASP A 78 -18.36 7.62 -29.79
CA ASP A 78 -19.20 8.75 -30.16
C ASP A 78 -18.62 10.12 -29.74
N ALA A 79 -17.36 10.16 -29.27
CA ALA A 79 -16.71 11.41 -28.90
C ALA A 79 -16.63 12.38 -30.10
N THR A 80 -17.24 13.55 -29.98
CA THR A 80 -17.33 14.56 -31.05
C THR A 80 -16.27 15.66 -30.96
N GLY A 81 -15.41 15.63 -29.95
CA GLY A 81 -14.35 16.60 -29.74
C GLY A 81 -13.30 16.13 -28.72
N PRO A 82 -12.31 16.97 -28.39
CA PRO A 82 -11.25 16.61 -27.47
C PRO A 82 -11.76 16.34 -26.04
N ILE A 83 -11.26 15.26 -25.42
CA ILE A 83 -11.66 14.78 -24.09
C ILE A 83 -10.46 14.61 -23.15
N PRO A 84 -10.67 14.63 -21.82
CA PRO A 84 -9.62 14.32 -20.86
C PRO A 84 -9.14 12.86 -20.95
N CYS A 85 -7.90 12.62 -20.54
CA CYS A 85 -7.28 11.29 -20.53
C CYS A 85 -6.81 10.89 -19.12
N LEU A 86 -7.12 9.66 -18.71
CA LEU A 86 -6.61 9.06 -17.48
C LEU A 86 -5.59 7.97 -17.84
N VAL A 87 -4.42 8.01 -17.22
CA VAL A 87 -3.29 7.14 -17.55
C VAL A 87 -3.10 6.07 -16.48
N MET A 88 -3.20 4.80 -16.88
CA MET A 88 -2.99 3.62 -16.02
C MET A 88 -1.56 3.12 -16.19
N TRP A 89 -0.71 3.40 -15.20
CA TRP A 89 0.74 3.20 -15.28
C TRP A 89 1.23 1.99 -14.46
N SER A 90 1.63 0.90 -15.12
CA SER A 90 2.25 -0.24 -14.43
C SER A 90 2.95 -1.23 -15.37
N PRO A 91 3.81 -2.13 -14.87
CA PRO A 91 4.46 -3.18 -15.66
C PRO A 91 3.61 -4.45 -15.84
N TYR A 92 2.33 -4.43 -15.46
CA TYR A 92 1.53 -5.66 -15.40
C TYR A 92 1.06 -6.17 -16.75
N GLY A 93 1.19 -5.38 -17.81
CA GLY A 93 0.55 -5.62 -19.10
C GLY A 93 -0.71 -4.74 -19.28
N LYS A 94 -0.93 -4.22 -20.48
CA LYS A 94 -2.08 -3.34 -20.79
C LYS A 94 -3.45 -3.99 -20.64
N ARG A 95 -3.50 -5.32 -20.71
CA ARG A 95 -4.72 -6.15 -20.66
C ARG A 95 -4.73 -7.17 -19.54
N TYR A 96 -3.73 -7.14 -18.67
CA TYR A 96 -3.77 -7.92 -17.45
C TYR A 96 -4.81 -7.27 -16.54
N SER A 97 -5.96 -7.92 -16.40
CA SER A 97 -7.14 -7.37 -15.72
C SER A 97 -7.40 -8.07 -14.39
N SER A 98 -8.42 -7.62 -13.66
CA SER A 98 -8.84 -8.26 -12.41
C SER A 98 -9.25 -9.72 -12.61
N ILE A 99 -9.80 -10.08 -13.79
CA ILE A 99 -10.05 -11.48 -14.19
C ILE A 99 -8.79 -12.36 -14.00
N ASN A 100 -7.61 -11.84 -14.33
CA ASN A 100 -6.36 -12.60 -14.29
C ASN A 100 -5.75 -12.66 -12.89
N MET A 101 -5.81 -11.55 -12.13
CA MET A 101 -5.14 -11.45 -10.83
C MET A 101 -5.97 -12.02 -9.67
N LEU A 102 -7.25 -11.66 -9.57
CA LEU A 102 -8.03 -11.98 -8.37
C LEU A 102 -8.19 -13.49 -8.08
N PRO A 103 -8.12 -14.42 -9.05
CA PRO A 103 -8.10 -15.86 -8.75
C PRO A 103 -6.95 -16.32 -7.83
N VAL A 104 -5.85 -15.58 -7.73
CA VAL A 104 -4.75 -15.93 -6.80
C VAL A 104 -4.97 -15.40 -5.38
N THR A 105 -6.04 -14.63 -5.15
CA THR A 105 -6.37 -14.02 -3.86
C THR A 105 -7.50 -14.77 -3.17
N THR A 106 -7.53 -14.73 -1.84
CA THR A 106 -8.62 -15.32 -1.05
C THR A 106 -9.94 -14.62 -1.37
N TRP A 107 -10.94 -15.42 -1.73
CA TRP A 107 -12.30 -14.98 -2.05
C TRP A 107 -12.38 -13.88 -3.11
N ARG A 108 -11.34 -13.73 -3.94
CA ARG A 108 -11.25 -12.66 -4.96
C ARG A 108 -11.47 -11.26 -4.36
N CYS A 109 -11.10 -11.08 -3.09
CA CYS A 109 -11.36 -9.87 -2.31
C CYS A 109 -12.83 -9.42 -2.33
N GLY A 110 -13.78 -10.36 -2.39
CA GLY A 110 -15.22 -10.10 -2.42
C GLY A 110 -15.76 -9.56 -3.74
N ILE A 111 -14.93 -9.54 -4.79
CA ILE A 111 -15.30 -9.08 -6.14
C ILE A 111 -15.88 -10.26 -6.93
N ARG A 112 -16.93 -10.00 -7.69
CA ARG A 112 -17.60 -10.94 -8.59
C ARG A 112 -17.37 -10.55 -10.04
N SER A 113 -17.59 -11.48 -10.96
CA SER A 113 -17.41 -11.25 -12.40
C SER A 113 -18.23 -10.05 -12.88
N GLU A 114 -19.44 -9.91 -12.37
CA GLU A 114 -20.39 -8.83 -12.68
C GLU A 114 -20.02 -7.43 -12.14
N ASP A 115 -19.03 -7.34 -11.25
CA ASP A 115 -18.58 -6.05 -10.70
C ASP A 115 -17.56 -5.33 -11.61
N ILE A 116 -16.91 -6.07 -12.51
CA ILE A 116 -15.84 -5.59 -13.41
C ILE A 116 -16.20 -5.85 -14.87
N SER A 117 -15.67 -5.06 -15.82
CA SER A 117 -15.83 -5.37 -17.25
C SER A 117 -14.82 -6.39 -17.77
N GLY A 118 -13.66 -6.47 -17.11
CA GLY A 118 -12.50 -7.20 -17.56
C GLY A 118 -11.66 -6.45 -18.58
N TRP A 119 -12.03 -5.25 -19.01
CA TRP A 119 -11.22 -4.43 -19.92
C TRP A 119 -10.26 -3.51 -19.19
N GLU A 120 -10.44 -3.37 -17.88
CA GLU A 120 -9.52 -2.64 -17.02
C GLU A 120 -8.15 -3.30 -16.98
N LYS A 121 -7.11 -2.47 -16.92
CA LYS A 121 -5.83 -2.89 -16.37
C LYS A 121 -6.03 -3.13 -14.87
N PHE A 122 -5.50 -4.22 -14.34
CA PHE A 122 -5.54 -4.53 -12.92
C PHE A 122 -4.99 -3.34 -12.11
N GLU A 123 -5.63 -3.04 -10.97
CA GLU A 123 -5.45 -1.83 -10.14
C GLU A 123 -5.89 -0.51 -10.81
N GLY A 124 -6.26 -0.53 -12.08
CA GLY A 124 -6.65 0.64 -12.86
C GLY A 124 -8.17 0.84 -12.94
N LEU A 125 -8.54 2.00 -13.49
CA LEU A 125 -9.91 2.41 -13.76
C LEU A 125 -10.52 1.60 -14.91
N ASP A 126 -11.79 1.25 -14.79
CA ASP A 126 -12.51 0.43 -15.77
C ASP A 126 -13.00 1.26 -16.97
N PRO A 127 -12.50 1.03 -18.20
CA PRO A 127 -12.96 1.74 -19.40
C PRO A 127 -14.47 1.66 -19.61
N ALA A 128 -15.13 0.56 -19.21
CA ALA A 128 -16.57 0.39 -19.33
C ALA A 128 -17.37 1.40 -18.48
N ARG A 129 -16.75 1.96 -17.45
CA ARG A 129 -17.34 2.93 -16.53
C ARG A 129 -16.94 4.36 -16.88
N TRP A 130 -15.69 4.57 -17.32
CA TRP A 130 -15.13 5.90 -17.57
C TRP A 130 -15.32 6.41 -19.01
N CYS A 131 -15.30 5.54 -20.02
CA CYS A 131 -15.56 5.96 -21.41
C CYS A 131 -16.98 6.52 -21.59
N PRO A 132 -18.07 5.90 -21.08
CA PRO A 132 -19.41 6.49 -21.19
C PRO A 132 -19.54 7.89 -20.55
N ARG A 133 -18.61 8.26 -19.66
CA ARG A 133 -18.55 9.56 -18.98
C ARG A 133 -17.69 10.59 -19.72
N GLY A 134 -17.18 10.26 -20.90
CA GLY A 134 -16.40 11.16 -21.75
C GLY A 134 -14.91 11.22 -21.42
N TYR A 135 -14.33 10.15 -20.86
CA TYR A 135 -12.90 10.03 -20.62
C TYR A 135 -12.25 9.03 -21.58
N ALA A 136 -11.02 9.32 -21.98
CA ALA A 136 -10.13 8.30 -22.51
C ALA A 136 -9.35 7.62 -21.37
N ILE A 137 -9.11 6.32 -21.48
CA ILE A 137 -8.19 5.56 -20.61
C ILE A 137 -6.99 5.11 -21.43
N ALA A 138 -5.78 5.52 -21.05
CA ALA A 138 -4.53 5.04 -21.63
C ALA A 138 -3.91 3.97 -20.71
N SER A 139 -3.91 2.73 -21.17
CA SER A 139 -3.31 1.59 -20.46
C SER A 139 -1.88 1.36 -20.96
N VAL A 140 -0.90 1.80 -20.19
CA VAL A 140 0.50 1.90 -20.63
C VAL A 140 1.28 0.65 -20.21
N ASP A 141 1.95 0.00 -21.16
CA ASP A 141 3.07 -0.91 -20.85
C ASP A 141 4.30 -0.05 -20.62
N ILE A 142 4.73 0.09 -19.37
CA ILE A 142 5.90 0.89 -19.03
C ILE A 142 7.18 0.27 -19.61
N ARG A 143 8.30 0.99 -19.51
CA ARG A 143 9.62 0.53 -19.98
C ARG A 143 9.87 -0.94 -19.62
N GLY A 144 10.24 -1.73 -20.63
CA GLY A 144 10.52 -3.16 -20.56
C GLY A 144 9.34 -4.10 -20.32
N SER A 145 8.13 -3.58 -20.10
CA SER A 145 6.91 -4.39 -19.99
C SER A 145 6.31 -4.65 -21.37
N GLY A 146 5.75 -5.85 -21.57
CA GLY A 146 5.15 -6.24 -22.84
C GLY A 146 6.13 -6.09 -24.00
N ASN A 147 5.75 -5.25 -24.97
CA ASN A 147 6.57 -4.94 -26.16
C ASN A 147 7.35 -3.62 -26.05
N SER A 148 7.26 -2.91 -24.92
CA SER A 148 7.97 -1.65 -24.70
C SER A 148 9.47 -1.88 -24.53
N ASP A 149 10.27 -0.96 -25.07
CA ASP A 149 11.73 -1.07 -25.09
C ASP A 149 12.35 -1.13 -23.68
N GLY A 150 13.51 -1.77 -23.56
CA GLY A 150 14.36 -1.74 -22.38
C GLY A 150 13.96 -2.73 -21.28
N LYS A 151 14.35 -2.42 -20.04
CA LYS A 151 14.16 -3.27 -18.86
C LYS A 151 13.12 -2.68 -17.92
N VAL A 152 12.39 -3.54 -17.23
CA VAL A 152 11.44 -3.11 -16.20
C VAL A 152 12.22 -2.56 -15.01
N GLN A 153 12.11 -1.25 -14.81
CA GLN A 153 12.62 -0.56 -13.62
C GLN A 153 11.44 -0.20 -12.73
N ILE A 154 11.55 -0.57 -11.45
CA ILE A 154 10.46 -0.44 -10.49
C ILE A 154 10.69 0.84 -9.69
N MET A 155 9.84 1.82 -9.93
CA MET A 155 9.90 3.17 -9.34
C MET A 155 11.23 3.88 -9.60
N GLY A 156 11.35 5.10 -9.09
CA GLY A 156 12.58 5.90 -9.18
C GLY A 156 12.56 6.97 -10.27
N ALA A 157 13.67 7.69 -10.41
CA ALA A 157 13.76 8.87 -11.26
C ALA A 157 13.45 8.54 -12.71
N LYS A 158 14.00 7.43 -13.24
CA LYS A 158 13.79 7.04 -14.64
C LYS A 158 12.32 6.75 -14.95
N MET A 159 11.61 6.05 -14.06
CA MET A 159 10.17 5.86 -14.20
C MET A 159 9.41 7.19 -14.19
N GLY A 160 9.78 8.11 -13.29
CA GLY A 160 9.18 9.44 -13.24
C GLY A 160 9.36 10.19 -14.57
N GLU A 161 10.56 10.16 -15.14
CA GLU A 161 10.88 10.79 -16.43
C GLU A 161 10.09 10.18 -17.60
N ASP A 162 10.00 8.85 -17.67
CA ASP A 162 9.21 8.19 -18.71
C ASP A 162 7.72 8.52 -18.56
N GLY A 163 7.21 8.61 -17.33
CA GLY A 163 5.83 9.01 -17.07
C GLY A 163 5.55 10.47 -17.45
N TYR A 164 6.50 11.37 -17.24
CA TYR A 164 6.43 12.73 -17.78
C TYR A 164 6.28 12.69 -19.29
N ASP A 165 7.14 11.96 -19.99
CA ASP A 165 7.15 11.93 -21.46
C ASP A 165 5.85 11.32 -22.00
N VAL A 166 5.36 10.23 -21.41
CA VAL A 166 4.06 9.63 -21.78
C VAL A 166 2.91 10.62 -21.63
N ILE A 167 2.86 11.38 -20.53
CA ILE A 167 1.81 12.38 -20.31
C ILE A 167 1.83 13.44 -21.42
N GLU A 168 3.00 13.98 -21.72
CA GLU A 168 3.15 15.04 -22.72
C GLU A 168 2.94 14.53 -24.16
N GLU A 169 3.27 13.27 -24.45
CA GLU A 169 2.98 12.65 -25.76
C GLU A 169 1.48 12.37 -25.95
N LEU A 170 0.78 11.93 -24.90
CA LEU A 170 -0.67 11.74 -24.94
C LEU A 170 -1.41 13.07 -25.06
N ALA A 171 -0.93 14.13 -24.39
CA ALA A 171 -1.50 15.47 -24.47
C ALA A 171 -1.53 16.06 -25.90
N LYS A 172 -0.65 15.57 -26.79
CA LYS A 172 -0.54 16.02 -28.19
C LYS A 172 -1.53 15.32 -29.13
N LYS A 173 -2.25 14.29 -28.69
CA LYS A 173 -3.20 13.57 -29.55
C LYS A 173 -4.39 14.46 -29.85
N ASP A 174 -4.86 14.48 -31.10
CA ASP A 174 -5.94 15.37 -31.55
C ASP A 174 -7.27 15.17 -30.80
N TRP A 175 -7.50 13.97 -30.26
CA TRP A 175 -8.67 13.65 -29.44
C TRP A 175 -8.51 14.03 -27.96
N CYS A 176 -7.31 14.41 -27.50
CA CYS A 176 -7.06 14.77 -26.11
C CYS A 176 -7.23 16.28 -25.91
N ASN A 177 -7.91 16.68 -24.84
CA ASN A 177 -8.07 18.11 -24.49
C ASN A 177 -6.83 18.72 -23.81
N GLY A 178 -5.73 17.97 -23.71
CA GLY A 178 -4.49 18.39 -23.05
C GLY A 178 -4.49 18.28 -21.52
N ASN A 179 -5.58 17.85 -20.90
CA ASN A 179 -5.67 17.61 -19.45
C ASN A 179 -5.63 16.11 -19.15
N LEU A 180 -4.58 15.70 -18.45
CA LEU A 180 -4.38 14.32 -18.04
C LEU A 180 -4.47 14.16 -16.53
N GLY A 181 -4.91 12.98 -16.11
CA GLY A 181 -4.84 12.53 -14.73
C GLY A 181 -4.22 11.15 -14.59
N LEU A 182 -3.71 10.86 -13.40
CA LEU A 182 -3.28 9.52 -13.00
C LEU A 182 -4.23 8.99 -11.93
N ALA A 183 -4.54 7.71 -11.98
CA ALA A 183 -5.35 7.04 -10.97
C ALA A 183 -5.01 5.56 -10.89
N GLY A 184 -5.38 4.93 -9.78
CA GLY A 184 -5.28 3.50 -9.57
C GLY A 184 -4.68 3.15 -8.22
N ASN A 185 -4.62 1.84 -7.96
CA ASN A 185 -4.17 1.23 -6.73
C ASN A 185 -2.69 0.82 -6.75
N SER A 186 -2.10 0.57 -5.57
CA SER A 186 -0.81 -0.10 -5.40
C SER A 186 0.29 0.43 -6.35
N PHE A 187 0.74 -0.28 -7.39
CA PHE A 187 1.80 0.20 -8.28
C PHE A 187 1.36 1.44 -9.07
N LEU A 188 0.11 1.44 -9.53
CA LEU A 188 -0.49 2.59 -10.21
C LEU A 188 -0.64 3.77 -9.26
N ALA A 189 -0.71 3.56 -7.94
CA ALA A 189 -0.70 4.62 -6.94
C ALA A 189 0.71 5.14 -6.65
N ILE A 190 1.67 4.24 -6.39
CA ILE A 190 3.06 4.60 -6.07
C ILE A 190 3.70 5.39 -7.22
N SER A 191 3.44 4.97 -8.47
CA SER A 191 3.99 5.63 -9.65
C SER A 191 3.54 7.08 -9.78
N GLN A 192 2.33 7.44 -9.33
CA GLN A 192 1.84 8.82 -9.40
C GLN A 192 2.72 9.77 -8.60
N TRP A 193 3.28 9.32 -7.47
CA TRP A 193 4.20 10.12 -6.66
C TRP A 193 5.47 10.47 -7.42
N HIS A 194 6.04 9.49 -8.13
CA HIS A 194 7.26 9.69 -8.92
C HIS A 194 7.02 10.57 -10.14
N ILE A 195 5.91 10.34 -10.85
CA ILE A 195 5.57 11.06 -12.08
C ILE A 195 5.15 12.50 -11.77
N ALA A 196 4.25 12.70 -10.80
CA ALA A 196 3.80 14.04 -10.44
C ALA A 196 4.92 14.91 -9.84
N ALA A 197 5.92 14.30 -9.18
CA ALA A 197 7.10 15.02 -8.72
C ALA A 197 7.98 15.58 -9.86
N GLN A 198 7.84 15.06 -11.09
CA GLN A 198 8.46 15.65 -12.29
C GLN A 198 7.71 16.87 -12.83
N GLN A 199 6.51 17.16 -12.30
CA GLN A 199 5.63 18.27 -12.69
C GLN A 199 5.36 18.37 -14.22
N PRO A 200 4.82 17.30 -14.87
CA PRO A 200 4.40 17.40 -16.27
C PRO A 200 3.32 18.49 -16.44
N PRO A 201 3.50 19.47 -17.35
CA PRO A 201 2.54 20.55 -17.53
C PRO A 201 1.11 20.10 -17.84
N SER A 202 0.93 19.00 -18.57
CA SER A 202 -0.40 18.47 -18.92
C SER A 202 -1.02 17.58 -17.85
N LEU A 203 -0.29 17.19 -16.79
CA LEU A 203 -0.85 16.48 -15.64
C LEU A 203 -1.57 17.47 -14.72
N LYS A 204 -2.88 17.34 -14.59
CA LYS A 204 -3.70 18.31 -13.83
C LYS A 204 -4.19 17.78 -12.49
N ALA A 205 -4.26 16.47 -12.30
CA ALA A 205 -4.69 15.87 -11.04
C ALA A 205 -4.18 14.42 -10.89
N ILE A 206 -3.99 13.98 -9.66
CA ILE A 206 -3.65 12.58 -9.33
C ILE A 206 -4.62 12.00 -8.31
N ALA A 207 -4.91 10.71 -8.41
CA ALA A 207 -5.69 9.95 -7.45
C ALA A 207 -4.96 8.66 -7.03
N PRO A 208 -3.93 8.77 -6.18
CA PRO A 208 -3.15 7.63 -5.69
C PRO A 208 -3.89 6.95 -4.55
N TRP A 209 -4.41 5.76 -4.81
CA TRP A 209 -5.16 4.99 -3.83
C TRP A 209 -4.27 3.88 -3.31
N GLU A 210 -3.95 3.90 -2.02
CA GLU A 210 -3.06 2.90 -1.41
C GLU A 210 -1.69 2.86 -2.10
N GLY A 211 -0.93 3.96 -1.98
CA GLY A 211 0.39 4.08 -2.59
C GLY A 211 1.49 4.33 -1.56
N CYS A 212 2.41 3.38 -1.38
CA CYS A 212 3.64 3.65 -0.64
C CYS A 212 4.50 4.71 -1.36
N GLY A 213 5.47 5.32 -0.69
CA GLY A 213 6.35 6.34 -1.30
C GLY A 213 7.83 6.20 -0.96
N ASP A 214 8.21 5.22 -0.14
CA ASP A 214 9.59 4.93 0.26
C ASP A 214 9.74 3.41 0.28
N LEU A 215 10.14 2.83 -0.86
CA LEU A 215 10.23 1.38 -1.01
C LEU A 215 11.18 0.74 0.01
N PHE A 216 12.19 1.46 0.48
CA PHE A 216 13.11 0.96 1.49
C PHE A 216 12.42 0.86 2.86
N ARG A 217 11.80 1.93 3.34
CA ARG A 217 11.23 1.96 4.71
C ARG A 217 9.83 1.37 4.82
N GLU A 218 9.09 1.30 3.73
CA GLU A 218 7.66 0.96 3.75
C GLU A 218 7.37 -0.43 3.16
N GLN A 219 8.19 -0.91 2.21
CA GLN A 219 7.97 -2.21 1.56
C GLN A 219 9.06 -3.25 1.81
N PHE A 220 10.32 -2.94 1.45
CA PHE A 220 11.36 -3.97 1.37
C PHE A 220 12.22 -4.08 2.60
N VAL A 221 12.56 -2.98 3.28
CA VAL A 221 13.55 -2.95 4.37
C VAL A 221 12.98 -2.26 5.60
N ARG A 222 11.72 -2.57 5.92
CA ARG A 222 10.97 -1.91 7.00
C ARG A 222 11.70 -2.10 8.33
N GLY A 223 12.04 -0.98 8.98
CA GLY A 223 12.79 -1.00 10.24
C GLY A 223 14.22 -1.56 10.12
N GLY A 224 14.79 -1.68 8.92
CA GLY A 224 16.07 -2.35 8.70
C GLY A 224 15.98 -3.85 8.38
N ILE A 225 14.77 -4.40 8.21
CA ILE A 225 14.53 -5.83 7.98
C ILE A 225 14.05 -6.08 6.56
N PHE A 226 14.75 -6.94 5.83
CA PHE A 226 14.44 -7.26 4.44
C PHE A 226 13.31 -8.29 4.27
N GLU A 227 12.29 -7.97 3.47
CA GLU A 227 11.23 -8.87 3.02
C GLU A 227 10.85 -8.59 1.55
N ILE A 228 10.75 -9.65 0.72
CA ILE A 228 10.54 -9.52 -0.75
C ILE A 228 9.41 -10.40 -1.33
N SER A 229 8.73 -11.19 -0.49
CA SER A 229 7.75 -12.22 -0.91
C SER A 229 6.73 -11.71 -1.94
N ASN A 230 6.17 -10.52 -1.71
CA ASN A 230 5.23 -9.85 -2.61
C ASN A 230 5.78 -9.61 -4.03
N MET A 231 7.02 -9.11 -4.14
CA MET A 231 7.61 -8.83 -5.46
C MET A 231 8.01 -10.08 -6.22
N ASP A 232 8.41 -11.15 -5.54
CA ASP A 232 8.67 -12.42 -6.22
C ASP A 232 7.39 -13.02 -6.81
N LEU A 233 6.26 -12.91 -6.12
CA LEU A 233 4.94 -13.24 -6.67
C LEU A 233 4.65 -12.40 -7.93
N ILE A 234 4.79 -11.07 -7.83
CA ILE A 234 4.51 -10.14 -8.94
C ILE A 234 5.40 -10.43 -10.16
N ASN A 235 6.70 -10.61 -9.95
CA ASN A 235 7.66 -10.92 -11.02
C ASN A 235 7.33 -12.25 -11.70
N LYS A 236 6.93 -13.26 -10.93
CA LYS A 236 6.64 -14.60 -11.45
C LYS A 236 5.31 -14.63 -12.20
N LEU A 237 4.24 -14.14 -11.59
CA LEU A 237 2.88 -14.32 -12.10
C LEU A 237 2.45 -13.19 -13.04
N ILE A 238 2.94 -11.96 -12.84
CA ILE A 238 2.32 -10.77 -13.41
C ILE A 238 3.20 -10.13 -14.48
N ILE A 239 4.41 -9.70 -14.10
CA ILE A 239 5.28 -8.93 -14.99
C ILE A 239 5.78 -9.83 -16.13
N LYS A 240 5.63 -9.33 -17.36
CA LYS A 240 6.11 -9.97 -18.60
C LYS A 240 6.86 -8.94 -19.43
N GLY A 241 7.97 -9.35 -20.03
CA GLY A 241 8.85 -8.44 -20.77
C GLY A 241 10.03 -9.16 -21.42
N ASN A 242 10.80 -8.44 -22.23
CA ASN A 242 11.83 -9.05 -23.08
C ASN A 242 13.25 -9.03 -22.49
N GLU A 243 13.56 -8.07 -21.60
CA GLU A 243 14.94 -7.82 -21.15
C GLU A 243 15.18 -7.97 -19.64
N GLY A 244 14.15 -8.35 -18.87
CA GLY A 244 14.25 -8.53 -17.42
C GLY A 244 13.59 -7.43 -16.59
N THR A 245 13.62 -7.63 -15.28
CA THR A 245 13.14 -6.69 -14.25
C THR A 245 14.21 -6.45 -13.21
N GLU A 246 14.10 -5.35 -12.49
CA GLU A 246 14.94 -5.01 -11.36
C GLU A 246 14.97 -6.13 -10.29
N ASP A 247 16.17 -6.45 -9.80
CA ASP A 247 16.38 -7.48 -8.77
C ASP A 247 16.65 -6.83 -7.42
N PHE A 248 15.58 -6.55 -6.67
CA PHE A 248 15.67 -5.98 -5.32
C PHE A 248 16.42 -6.87 -4.32
N ALA A 249 16.43 -8.19 -4.52
CA ALA A 249 17.11 -9.12 -3.63
C ALA A 249 18.62 -9.02 -3.80
N GLU A 250 19.08 -8.94 -5.05
CA GLU A 250 20.48 -8.65 -5.37
C GLU A 250 20.88 -7.22 -4.97
N MET A 251 20.00 -6.24 -5.21
CA MET A 251 20.28 -4.86 -4.80
C MET A 251 20.40 -4.72 -3.28
N TYR A 252 19.59 -5.43 -2.49
CA TYR A 252 19.75 -5.43 -1.03
C TYR A 252 21.06 -6.07 -0.58
N ASP A 253 21.56 -7.12 -1.23
CA ASP A 253 22.86 -7.70 -0.89
C ASP A 253 24.02 -6.73 -1.15
N ARG A 254 23.92 -5.94 -2.23
CA ARG A 254 24.90 -4.89 -2.57
C ARG A 254 24.78 -3.69 -1.64
N GLU A 255 23.54 -3.32 -1.31
CA GLU A 255 23.18 -2.09 -0.60
C GLU A 255 22.22 -2.42 0.57
N PRO A 256 22.67 -3.08 1.64
CA PRO A 256 21.80 -3.50 2.75
C PRO A 256 21.35 -2.33 3.64
N LEU A 257 22.04 -1.19 3.52
CA LEU A 257 21.75 0.06 4.21
C LEU A 257 21.16 1.08 3.22
N HIS A 258 20.57 2.14 3.75
CA HIS A 258 20.07 3.22 2.94
C HIS A 258 21.22 3.86 2.14
N SER A 259 21.06 3.89 0.81
CA SER A 259 22.09 4.27 -0.15
C SER A 259 21.51 5.18 -1.24
N PRO A 260 22.33 5.71 -2.18
CA PRO A 260 21.81 6.46 -3.33
C PRO A 260 20.79 5.68 -4.17
N TYR A 261 20.93 4.34 -4.25
CA TYR A 261 19.95 3.48 -4.90
C TYR A 261 18.58 3.55 -4.20
N TRP A 262 18.55 3.32 -2.88
CA TRP A 262 17.30 3.38 -2.12
C TRP A 262 16.71 4.79 -2.05
N ALA A 263 17.56 5.81 -2.08
CA ALA A 263 17.12 7.20 -2.16
C ALA A 263 16.38 7.50 -3.48
N ASP A 264 16.79 6.89 -4.60
CA ASP A 264 16.08 7.00 -5.88
C ASP A 264 14.67 6.38 -5.79
N LYS A 265 14.50 5.30 -5.02
CA LYS A 265 13.23 4.60 -4.80
C LYS A 265 12.27 5.30 -3.83
N ARG A 266 12.56 6.56 -3.48
CA ARG A 266 11.74 7.40 -2.61
C ARG A 266 11.29 8.65 -3.36
N ALA A 267 9.98 8.77 -3.60
CA ALA A 267 9.42 9.95 -4.25
C ALA A 267 9.55 11.21 -3.37
N ASP A 268 9.92 12.34 -3.98
CA ASP A 268 9.89 13.65 -3.33
C ASP A 268 8.51 14.30 -3.51
N MET A 269 7.56 13.87 -2.68
CA MET A 269 6.16 14.32 -2.73
C MET A 269 5.99 15.83 -2.49
N LYS A 270 6.97 16.51 -1.88
CA LYS A 270 6.95 17.96 -1.68
C LYS A 270 7.02 18.75 -2.99
N LYS A 271 7.41 18.10 -4.09
CA LYS A 271 7.37 18.70 -5.43
C LYS A 271 5.98 18.68 -6.06
N ILE A 272 5.01 17.97 -5.48
CA ILE A 272 3.69 17.79 -6.08
C ILE A 272 2.79 18.98 -5.72
N LYS A 273 2.47 19.81 -6.72
CA LYS A 273 1.69 21.05 -6.56
C LYS A 273 0.28 20.96 -7.14
N ILE A 274 -0.01 19.88 -7.86
CA ILE A 274 -1.32 19.62 -8.46
C ILE A 274 -2.27 18.98 -7.44
N PRO A 275 -3.58 19.04 -7.68
CA PRO A 275 -4.58 18.33 -6.89
C PRO A 275 -4.30 16.85 -6.70
N ALA A 276 -4.46 16.35 -5.47
CA ALA A 276 -4.30 14.95 -5.11
C ALA A 276 -5.53 14.43 -4.35
N TYR A 277 -6.13 13.33 -4.83
CA TYR A 277 -7.20 12.62 -4.12
C TYR A 277 -6.74 11.24 -3.65
N ILE A 278 -6.35 11.17 -2.39
CA ILE A 278 -5.60 10.06 -1.80
C ILE A 278 -6.55 9.08 -1.11
N SER A 279 -6.31 7.79 -1.26
CA SER A 279 -6.95 6.75 -0.45
C SER A 279 -5.91 5.92 0.31
N GLY A 280 -6.31 5.32 1.42
CA GLY A 280 -5.48 4.40 2.20
C GLY A 280 -6.28 3.62 3.23
N SER A 281 -5.63 2.70 3.92
CA SER A 281 -6.22 1.90 4.99
C SER A 281 -5.22 1.53 6.09
N ASP A 282 -5.73 1.11 7.24
CA ASP A 282 -4.93 0.63 8.37
C ASP A 282 -4.32 -0.76 8.12
N PHE A 283 -4.83 -1.50 7.13
CA PHE A 283 -4.55 -2.92 6.97
C PHE A 283 -3.66 -3.26 5.77
N SER A 284 -3.34 -2.28 4.92
CA SER A 284 -2.29 -2.48 3.94
C SER A 284 -0.96 -2.75 4.63
N SER A 285 -0.26 -3.81 4.24
CA SER A 285 1.08 -4.12 4.77
C SER A 285 2.19 -3.34 4.07
N ILE A 286 1.84 -2.52 3.08
CA ILE A 286 2.78 -1.82 2.19
C ILE A 286 2.51 -0.31 2.14
N HIS A 287 1.24 0.10 2.06
CA HIS A 287 0.88 1.43 1.55
C HIS A 287 0.48 2.46 2.61
N THR A 288 0.01 2.01 3.78
CA THR A 288 -0.54 2.85 4.86
C THR A 288 0.23 4.14 5.09
N MET A 289 1.52 4.04 5.45
CA MET A 289 2.30 5.23 5.80
C MET A 289 2.68 6.09 4.60
N GLY A 290 2.77 5.53 3.40
CA GLY A 290 3.05 6.30 2.19
C GLY A 290 1.84 7.11 1.72
N SER A 291 0.62 6.59 1.85
CA SER A 291 -0.60 7.37 1.59
C SER A 291 -0.73 8.55 2.57
N ILE A 292 -0.49 8.31 3.86
CA ILE A 292 -0.48 9.37 4.88
C ILE A 292 0.60 10.42 4.57
N ARG A 293 1.81 9.99 4.22
CA ARG A 293 2.88 10.92 3.86
C ARG A 293 2.56 11.70 2.59
N GLY A 294 1.92 11.09 1.60
CA GLY A 294 1.42 11.79 0.42
C GLY A 294 0.50 12.95 0.82
N PHE A 295 -0.40 12.71 1.78
CA PHE A 295 -1.28 13.76 2.31
C PHE A 295 -0.52 14.83 3.09
N TRP A 296 0.51 14.50 3.86
CA TRP A 296 1.33 15.53 4.53
C TRP A 296 2.17 16.35 3.55
N ASP A 297 2.90 15.69 2.65
CA ASP A 297 3.97 16.30 1.86
C ASP A 297 3.47 17.02 0.60
N CYS A 298 2.37 16.58 -0.03
CA CYS A 298 1.85 17.26 -1.22
C CYS A 298 1.48 18.73 -0.92
N GLN A 299 1.81 19.62 -1.84
CA GLN A 299 1.67 21.07 -1.71
C GLN A 299 0.42 21.64 -2.40
N GLY A 300 -0.21 20.85 -3.29
CA GLY A 300 -1.45 21.20 -3.97
C GLY A 300 -2.72 20.97 -3.14
N PRO A 301 -3.91 21.28 -3.67
CA PRO A 301 -5.17 20.90 -3.07
C PRO A 301 -5.24 19.39 -2.84
N LYS A 302 -5.40 18.96 -1.59
CA LYS A 302 -5.37 17.54 -1.24
C LYS A 302 -6.59 17.11 -0.46
N TRP A 303 -6.97 15.86 -0.67
CA TRP A 303 -8.02 15.14 0.05
C TRP A 303 -7.48 13.76 0.39
N ILE A 304 -7.85 13.23 1.55
CA ILE A 304 -7.58 11.84 1.92
C ILE A 304 -8.87 11.17 2.42
N ARG A 305 -9.16 9.99 1.88
CA ARG A 305 -10.21 9.09 2.36
C ARG A 305 -9.55 7.83 2.91
N TRP A 306 -9.81 7.52 4.16
CA TRP A 306 -9.40 6.26 4.77
C TRP A 306 -10.53 5.24 4.68
N SER A 307 -10.22 4.04 4.22
CA SER A 307 -11.19 2.99 3.93
C SER A 307 -11.08 1.84 4.94
N GLY A 308 -12.24 1.34 5.39
CA GLY A 308 -12.35 0.06 6.09
C GLY A 308 -12.43 -1.15 5.16
N ARG A 309 -12.27 -0.97 3.85
CA ARG A 309 -12.47 -1.99 2.82
C ARG A 309 -11.24 -2.22 1.96
N GLN A 310 -11.01 -3.47 1.59
CA GLN A 310 -9.93 -3.90 0.71
C GLN A 310 -9.87 -3.03 -0.55
N GLU A 311 -8.68 -2.60 -0.93
CA GLU A 311 -8.46 -1.54 -1.91
C GLU A 311 -9.11 -1.77 -3.29
N TRP A 312 -9.04 -3.01 -3.81
CA TRP A 312 -9.64 -3.38 -5.10
C TRP A 312 -11.15 -3.52 -4.96
N HIS A 313 -11.63 -3.99 -3.81
CA HIS A 313 -13.06 -4.02 -3.53
C HIS A 313 -13.64 -2.61 -3.54
N ASP A 314 -12.98 -1.68 -2.84
CA ASP A 314 -13.37 -0.28 -2.78
C ASP A 314 -13.37 0.38 -4.16
N LEU A 315 -12.33 0.15 -4.97
CA LEU A 315 -12.25 0.68 -6.33
C LEU A 315 -13.31 0.10 -7.28
N TYR A 316 -13.52 -1.21 -7.31
CA TYR A 316 -14.36 -1.82 -8.35
C TYR A 316 -15.84 -1.90 -7.98
N VAL A 317 -16.14 -2.15 -6.70
CA VAL A 317 -17.47 -2.55 -6.26
C VAL A 317 -18.28 -1.37 -5.71
N ILE A 318 -17.64 -0.43 -5.01
CA ILE A 318 -18.36 0.61 -4.26
C ILE A 318 -18.77 1.77 -5.18
N PRO A 319 -20.07 1.99 -5.45
CA PRO A 319 -20.52 3.01 -6.38
C PRO A 319 -20.19 4.43 -5.92
N GLU A 320 -20.38 4.74 -4.64
CA GLU A 320 -20.16 6.07 -4.07
C GLU A 320 -18.69 6.49 -4.18
N THR A 321 -17.80 5.52 -3.92
CA THR A 321 -16.36 5.66 -4.07
C THR A 321 -15.97 6.04 -5.50
N ASN A 322 -16.65 5.48 -6.50
CA ASN A 322 -16.38 5.74 -7.92
C ASN A 322 -16.97 7.06 -8.42
N GLU A 323 -18.22 7.34 -8.08
CA GLU A 323 -18.87 8.59 -8.48
C GLU A 323 -18.13 9.81 -7.93
N GLU A 324 -17.63 9.72 -6.70
CA GLU A 324 -16.84 10.80 -6.12
C GLU A 324 -15.45 10.93 -6.76
N LEU A 325 -14.80 9.82 -7.13
CA LEU A 325 -13.55 9.87 -7.90
C LEU A 325 -13.77 10.51 -9.29
N MET A 326 -14.92 10.22 -9.92
CA MET A 326 -15.32 10.89 -11.15
C MET A 326 -15.55 12.37 -10.92
N ASP A 327 -16.21 12.76 -9.82
CA ASP A 327 -16.43 14.17 -9.51
C ASP A 327 -15.11 14.93 -9.32
N PHE A 328 -14.12 14.31 -8.70
CA PHE A 328 -12.77 14.87 -8.60
C PHE A 328 -12.17 15.17 -10.00
N PHE A 329 -12.18 14.19 -10.91
CA PHE A 329 -11.63 14.39 -12.25
C PHE A 329 -12.49 15.28 -13.15
N ASP A 330 -13.82 15.24 -12.99
CA ASP A 330 -14.75 16.12 -13.69
C ASP A 330 -14.46 17.58 -13.38
N HIS A 331 -14.13 17.88 -12.13
CA HIS A 331 -13.72 19.21 -11.73
C HIS A 331 -12.38 19.62 -12.35
N TYR A 332 -11.33 18.78 -12.19
CA TYR A 332 -9.95 19.19 -12.52
C TYR A 332 -9.52 18.94 -13.97
N LEU A 333 -10.13 17.98 -14.67
CA LEU A 333 -9.76 17.61 -16.05
C LEU A 333 -10.79 18.08 -17.08
N ALA A 334 -12.07 18.02 -16.72
CA ALA A 334 -13.18 18.43 -17.60
C ALA A 334 -13.71 19.85 -17.29
N GLY A 335 -13.27 20.48 -16.20
CA GLY A 335 -13.67 21.84 -15.84
C GLY A 335 -15.14 21.97 -15.41
N LYS A 336 -15.77 20.88 -14.97
CA LYS A 336 -17.18 20.88 -14.54
C LYS A 336 -17.34 21.53 -13.17
N GLU A 337 -18.38 22.34 -13.02
CA GLU A 337 -18.80 22.89 -11.74
C GLU A 337 -19.76 21.91 -11.03
N ASN A 338 -19.21 20.86 -10.42
CA ASN A 338 -19.99 19.81 -9.73
C ASN A 338 -19.99 19.92 -8.19
N GLY A 339 -19.31 20.92 -7.65
CA GLY A 339 -19.28 21.17 -6.20
C GLY A 339 -18.34 20.27 -5.38
N PHE A 340 -17.54 19.39 -6.01
CA PHE A 340 -16.59 18.50 -5.32
C PHE A 340 -15.76 19.23 -4.25
N VAL A 341 -15.10 20.33 -4.65
CA VAL A 341 -14.20 21.09 -3.76
C VAL A 341 -14.92 21.65 -2.53
N LYS A 342 -16.20 22.00 -2.67
CA LYS A 342 -17.01 22.59 -1.60
C LYS A 342 -17.64 21.53 -0.70
N ASN A 343 -18.08 20.42 -1.29
CA ASN A 343 -18.94 19.45 -0.63
C ASN A 343 -18.17 18.26 -0.03
N THR A 344 -16.97 17.96 -0.54
CA THR A 344 -16.18 16.80 -0.09
C THR A 344 -15.24 17.19 1.05
N PRO A 345 -15.40 16.61 2.25
CA PRO A 345 -14.48 16.85 3.37
C PRO A 345 -13.04 16.48 3.00
N LYS A 346 -12.09 17.29 3.46
CA LYS A 346 -10.66 17.13 3.16
C LYS A 346 -10.07 15.85 3.72
N VAL A 347 -10.54 15.43 4.90
CA VAL A 347 -10.09 14.22 5.58
C VAL A 347 -11.33 13.45 6.01
N ARG A 348 -11.41 12.19 5.58
CA ARG A 348 -12.39 11.23 6.09
C ARG A 348 -11.67 9.99 6.57
N TRP A 349 -12.11 9.46 7.70
CA TRP A 349 -11.50 8.29 8.33
C TRP A 349 -12.52 7.16 8.53
N ALA A 350 -12.01 5.94 8.59
CA ALA A 350 -12.78 4.75 8.95
C ALA A 350 -12.38 4.26 10.34
N LEU A 351 -13.34 3.78 11.13
CA LEU A 351 -13.07 3.09 12.39
C LEU A 351 -13.33 1.60 12.24
N LEU A 352 -12.29 0.81 12.41
CA LEU A 352 -12.38 -0.64 12.46
C LEU A 352 -13.04 -1.08 13.77
N GLN A 353 -13.97 -2.03 13.67
CA GLN A 353 -14.68 -2.57 14.83
C GLN A 353 -14.25 -3.99 15.18
N GLY A 354 -13.75 -4.75 14.20
CA GLY A 354 -13.34 -6.14 14.37
C GLY A 354 -14.48 -7.12 14.60
N GLY A 355 -14.20 -8.41 14.38
CA GLY A 355 -15.21 -9.46 14.35
C GLY A 355 -16.24 -9.21 13.26
N ASP A 356 -17.44 -9.76 13.40
CA ASP A 356 -18.51 -9.70 12.37
C ASP A 356 -19.17 -8.33 12.18
N ARG A 357 -18.49 -7.24 12.53
CA ARG A 357 -18.95 -5.87 12.39
C ARG A 357 -18.23 -5.17 11.24
N ASP A 358 -18.98 -4.55 10.35
CA ASP A 358 -18.41 -3.68 9.32
C ASP A 358 -17.74 -2.45 9.95
N ALA A 359 -16.77 -1.84 9.27
CA ALA A 359 -16.18 -0.59 9.73
C ALA A 359 -17.20 0.57 9.73
N ILE A 360 -16.99 1.55 10.60
CA ILE A 360 -17.71 2.83 10.56
C ILE A 360 -16.97 3.72 9.57
N GLU A 361 -17.58 3.98 8.41
CA GLU A 361 -16.92 4.64 7.27
C GLU A 361 -17.24 6.15 7.20
N ASN A 362 -16.42 6.89 6.45
CA ASN A 362 -16.68 8.29 6.06
C ASN A 362 -16.83 9.29 7.21
N ILE A 363 -16.18 9.08 8.35
CA ILE A 363 -16.17 10.05 9.45
C ILE A 363 -15.31 11.24 9.04
N ALA A 364 -15.92 12.42 8.88
CA ALA A 364 -15.19 13.64 8.57
C ALA A 364 -14.40 14.10 9.80
N ILE A 365 -13.09 14.30 9.62
CA ILE A 365 -12.19 14.81 10.66
C ILE A 365 -11.46 16.06 10.15
N GLU A 366 -10.92 16.86 11.07
CA GLU A 366 -10.28 18.14 10.74
C GLU A 366 -8.97 17.96 9.97
N ASP A 367 -8.12 17.05 10.46
CA ASP A 367 -6.81 16.74 9.90
C ASP A 367 -6.39 15.32 10.32
N PHE A 368 -5.30 14.80 9.76
CA PHE A 368 -4.69 13.55 10.23
C PHE A 368 -3.19 13.71 10.55
N PRO A 369 -2.73 13.34 11.77
CA PRO A 369 -3.55 12.97 12.93
C PRO A 369 -4.47 14.12 13.35
N LEU A 370 -5.49 13.84 14.15
CA LEU A 370 -6.39 14.89 14.61
C LEU A 370 -5.61 15.92 15.45
N PRO A 371 -5.85 17.23 15.30
CA PRO A 371 -5.12 18.26 16.05
C PRO A 371 -5.23 18.10 17.58
N ASN A 372 -6.35 17.55 18.05
CA ASN A 372 -6.62 17.31 19.47
C ASN A 372 -6.43 15.84 19.89
N THR A 373 -5.66 15.04 19.14
CA THR A 373 -5.32 13.67 19.55
C THR A 373 -4.60 13.69 20.90
N ASP A 374 -5.15 12.99 21.89
CA ASP A 374 -4.59 12.83 23.22
C ASP A 374 -3.68 11.59 23.25
N TYR A 375 -2.37 11.82 23.11
CA TYR A 375 -1.36 10.77 23.16
C TYR A 375 -1.05 10.38 24.60
N ARG A 376 -1.53 9.20 25.01
CA ARG A 376 -1.37 8.69 26.38
C ARG A 376 -0.31 7.61 26.45
N GLU A 377 0.49 7.64 27.51
CA GLU A 377 1.54 6.66 27.78
C GLU A 377 1.04 5.52 28.67
N PHE A 378 1.37 4.28 28.30
CA PHE A 378 1.11 3.09 29.11
C PHE A 378 2.35 2.23 29.22
N PHE A 379 2.79 1.99 30.45
CA PHE A 379 4.01 1.27 30.81
C PHE A 379 3.75 -0.23 30.95
N LEU A 380 4.73 -1.03 30.53
CA LEU A 380 4.71 -2.48 30.69
C LEU A 380 4.85 -2.85 32.17
N ALA A 381 4.07 -3.81 32.65
CA ALA A 381 4.07 -4.24 34.06
C ALA A 381 4.15 -5.75 34.27
N ASN A 382 4.53 -6.16 35.49
CA ASN A 382 4.85 -7.55 35.87
C ASN A 382 3.66 -8.51 35.78
N ASP A 383 2.44 -8.00 35.84
CA ASP A 383 1.21 -8.79 35.78
C ASP A 383 0.70 -8.99 34.34
N GLY A 384 1.51 -8.62 33.33
CA GLY A 384 1.12 -8.71 31.92
C GLY A 384 0.10 -7.64 31.51
N LYS A 385 0.05 -6.53 32.23
CA LYS A 385 -0.83 -5.39 31.90
C LYS A 385 -0.05 -4.16 31.50
N LEU A 386 -0.79 -3.23 30.91
CA LEU A 386 -0.39 -1.86 30.66
C LEU A 386 -0.85 -0.95 31.81
N SER A 387 0.10 -0.24 32.42
CA SER A 387 -0.12 0.65 33.58
C SER A 387 0.03 2.12 33.18
N THR A 388 -0.69 3.03 33.84
CA THR A 388 -0.54 4.49 33.63
C THR A 388 0.73 5.07 34.28
N SER A 389 1.48 4.26 35.03
CA SER A 389 2.76 4.64 35.61
C SER A 389 3.77 3.49 35.52
N SER A 390 5.05 3.83 35.38
CA SER A 390 6.13 2.85 35.36
C SER A 390 6.23 2.13 36.71
N PRO A 391 6.40 0.79 36.72
CA PRO A 391 6.72 0.06 37.95
C PRO A 391 8.00 0.61 38.61
N ALA A 392 8.01 0.67 39.94
CA ALA A 392 9.18 1.18 40.69
C ALA A 392 10.35 0.19 40.65
N GLU A 393 10.07 -1.10 40.80
CA GLU A 393 11.09 -2.16 40.80
C GLU A 393 11.38 -2.62 39.36
N PRO A 394 12.67 -2.81 38.99
CA PRO A 394 13.04 -3.33 37.69
C PRO A 394 12.62 -4.80 37.54
N SER A 395 12.23 -5.16 36.34
CA SER A 395 11.82 -6.51 35.97
C SER A 395 12.07 -6.76 34.48
N SER A 396 11.92 -8.01 34.07
CA SER A 396 12.04 -8.39 32.67
C SER A 396 11.22 -9.64 32.35
N VAL A 397 10.93 -9.80 31.06
CA VAL A 397 10.33 -11.02 30.50
C VAL A 397 11.10 -11.40 29.24
N SER A 398 11.29 -12.70 29.00
CA SER A 398 12.00 -13.19 27.82
C SER A 398 11.09 -14.00 26.91
N TYR A 399 11.44 -14.04 25.62
CA TYR A 399 10.81 -14.92 24.64
C TYR A 399 11.85 -15.47 23.66
N LEU A 400 11.59 -16.68 23.18
CA LEU A 400 12.36 -17.27 22.09
C LEU A 400 12.02 -16.54 20.78
N SER A 401 13.02 -15.91 20.17
CA SER A 401 12.84 -14.98 19.06
C SER A 401 12.56 -15.63 17.71
N ARG A 402 12.93 -16.91 17.53
CA ARG A 402 12.78 -17.67 16.29
C ARG A 402 12.82 -19.18 16.56
N GLY A 403 12.30 -19.97 15.63
CA GLY A 403 12.39 -21.43 15.64
C GLY A 403 11.17 -22.11 16.26
N GLU A 404 11.30 -23.41 16.54
CA GLU A 404 10.28 -24.18 17.23
C GLU A 404 10.10 -23.65 18.66
N GLY A 405 8.86 -23.41 19.06
CA GLY A 405 8.56 -22.79 20.35
C GLY A 405 8.80 -21.28 20.41
N LYS A 406 9.00 -20.59 19.27
CA LYS A 406 9.04 -19.11 19.23
C LYS A 406 7.83 -18.54 19.96
N GLY A 407 8.06 -17.49 20.75
CA GLY A 407 7.05 -16.89 21.60
C GLY A 407 6.84 -15.41 21.33
N VAL A 408 5.80 -14.88 21.95
CA VAL A 408 5.55 -13.44 22.10
C VAL A 408 5.28 -13.15 23.57
N VAL A 409 5.60 -11.94 24.00
CA VAL A 409 5.20 -11.43 25.32
C VAL A 409 4.07 -10.42 25.13
N SER A 410 3.06 -10.46 25.99
CA SER A 410 1.82 -9.71 25.82
C SER A 410 1.52 -8.81 27.01
N PHE A 411 1.02 -7.61 26.75
CA PHE A 411 0.58 -6.65 27.75
C PHE A 411 -0.79 -6.08 27.38
N ASP A 412 -1.77 -6.27 28.26
CA ASP A 412 -3.17 -5.93 27.98
C ASP A 412 -3.64 -4.68 28.72
N ILE A 413 -4.53 -3.91 28.08
CA ILE A 413 -5.36 -2.88 28.71
C ILE A 413 -6.83 -3.12 28.40
N ARG A 414 -7.71 -2.83 29.36
CA ARG A 414 -9.17 -2.82 29.20
C ARG A 414 -9.70 -1.41 29.27
N PHE A 415 -10.68 -1.12 28.43
CA PHE A 415 -11.38 0.16 28.41
C PHE A 415 -12.71 0.02 29.14
N GLU A 416 -12.90 0.77 30.23
CA GLU A 416 -14.15 0.75 31.00
C GLU A 416 -15.31 1.43 30.26
N GLU A 417 -14.97 2.36 29.37
CA GLU A 417 -15.91 3.09 28.51
C GLU A 417 -15.57 2.88 27.02
N ALA A 418 -16.53 3.23 26.16
CA ALA A 418 -16.28 3.21 24.73
C ALA A 418 -15.11 4.15 24.39
N THR A 419 -14.13 3.64 23.64
CA THR A 419 -12.85 4.31 23.41
C THR A 419 -12.53 4.26 21.92
N GLN A 420 -11.99 5.35 21.38
CA GLN A 420 -11.51 5.41 20.01
C GLN A 420 -10.02 5.70 19.99
N LEU A 421 -9.28 4.92 19.20
CA LEU A 421 -7.86 5.13 18.95
C LEU A 421 -7.65 5.44 17.47
N VAL A 422 -7.29 6.69 17.16
CA VAL A 422 -7.04 7.16 15.78
C VAL A 422 -5.79 8.03 15.74
N GLY A 423 -4.75 7.57 15.04
CA GLY A 423 -3.51 8.32 14.88
C GLY A 423 -2.29 7.42 14.73
N ILE A 424 -1.13 7.92 15.19
CA ILE A 424 0.16 7.25 15.01
C ILE A 424 0.73 6.80 16.36
N PRO A 425 0.62 5.50 16.68
CA PRO A 425 1.19 4.95 17.90
C PRO A 425 2.71 4.81 17.84
N LYS A 426 3.34 4.78 19.02
CA LYS A 426 4.77 4.50 19.19
C LYS A 426 4.98 3.57 20.36
N ALA A 427 5.98 2.70 20.27
CA ALA A 427 6.48 1.97 21.43
C ALA A 427 7.92 2.42 21.76
N ILE A 428 8.23 2.46 23.05
CA ILE A 428 9.59 2.63 23.56
C ILE A 428 9.85 1.39 24.39
N VAL A 429 10.81 0.56 23.97
CA VAL A 429 11.13 -0.70 24.68
C VAL A 429 12.62 -0.79 24.95
N TYR A 430 12.97 -1.27 26.14
CA TYR A 430 14.33 -1.56 26.56
C TYR A 430 14.56 -3.05 26.39
N MET A 431 15.54 -3.42 25.56
CA MET A 431 15.72 -4.80 25.14
C MET A 431 17.17 -5.23 25.16
N SER A 432 17.40 -6.52 25.41
CA SER A 432 18.71 -7.16 25.27
C SER A 432 18.59 -8.59 24.75
N THR A 433 19.72 -9.15 24.33
CA THR A 433 19.88 -10.58 24.02
C THR A 433 21.30 -11.02 24.40
N GLU A 434 21.46 -12.25 24.85
CA GLU A 434 22.77 -12.89 25.09
C GLU A 434 23.26 -13.68 23.87
N ASP A 435 22.36 -13.96 22.92
CA ASP A 435 22.55 -14.98 21.89
C ASP A 435 22.94 -14.41 20.50
N HIS A 436 22.98 -13.07 20.37
CA HIS A 436 23.31 -12.36 19.14
C HIS A 436 23.88 -10.96 19.40
N ASP A 437 24.43 -10.33 18.37
CA ASP A 437 24.81 -8.92 18.32
C ASP A 437 23.72 -8.00 17.71
N ASP A 438 22.50 -8.52 17.53
CA ASP A 438 21.37 -7.80 16.94
C ASP A 438 20.02 -8.42 17.31
N MET A 439 18.93 -7.66 17.13
CA MET A 439 17.56 -8.11 17.38
C MET A 439 16.60 -7.51 16.37
N ASN A 440 15.89 -8.33 15.63
CA ASN A 440 14.70 -7.94 14.88
C ASN A 440 13.49 -7.98 15.83
N VAL A 441 12.90 -6.82 16.09
CA VAL A 441 11.82 -6.62 17.07
C VAL A 441 10.55 -6.20 16.35
N TYR A 442 9.46 -6.88 16.70
CA TYR A 442 8.13 -6.64 16.14
C TYR A 442 7.18 -6.32 17.28
N ILE A 443 6.39 -5.26 17.13
CA ILE A 443 5.37 -4.83 18.08
C ILE A 443 4.02 -4.78 17.39
N THR A 444 3.06 -5.59 17.84
CA THR A 444 1.71 -5.63 17.26
C THR A 444 0.70 -5.10 18.27
N LEU A 445 -0.19 -4.22 17.81
CA LEU A 445 -1.33 -3.73 18.58
C LEU A 445 -2.59 -4.47 18.13
N LYS A 446 -3.09 -5.39 18.97
CA LYS A 446 -4.27 -6.21 18.66
C LYS A 446 -5.48 -5.73 19.45
N LYS A 447 -6.66 -5.80 18.84
CA LYS A 447 -7.93 -5.60 19.54
C LYS A 447 -8.35 -6.88 20.26
N LEU A 448 -8.92 -6.75 21.45
CA LEU A 448 -9.51 -7.83 22.25
C LEU A 448 -11.02 -7.62 22.45
N ASP A 449 -11.79 -8.69 22.35
CA ASP A 449 -13.19 -8.71 22.83
C ASP A 449 -13.26 -8.70 24.36
N LYS A 450 -14.47 -8.66 24.93
CA LYS A 450 -14.71 -8.60 26.39
C LYS A 450 -14.16 -9.81 27.16
N ASP A 451 -14.03 -10.95 26.50
CA ASP A 451 -13.53 -12.20 27.08
C ASP A 451 -12.00 -12.35 26.95
N GLY A 452 -11.36 -11.50 26.15
CA GLY A 452 -9.91 -11.48 25.95
C GLY A 452 -9.42 -12.21 24.71
N ASN A 453 -10.33 -12.59 23.82
CA ASN A 453 -9.97 -13.15 22.53
C ASN A 453 -9.63 -12.02 21.55
N THR A 454 -8.70 -12.28 20.63
CA THR A 454 -8.33 -11.31 19.60
C THR A 454 -9.47 -11.13 18.60
N LEU A 455 -9.80 -9.87 18.31
CA LEU A 455 -10.68 -9.49 17.22
C LEU A 455 -9.84 -8.99 16.05
N MET A 456 -10.08 -9.56 14.87
CA MET A 456 -9.51 -9.10 13.60
C MET A 456 -10.57 -8.35 12.81
N HIS A 457 -10.15 -7.42 11.96
CA HIS A 457 -11.06 -6.74 11.03
C HIS A 457 -11.09 -7.47 9.69
N MET A 458 -12.28 -7.73 9.14
CA MET A 458 -12.43 -8.26 7.80
C MET A 458 -12.47 -7.12 6.79
N THR A 459 -11.53 -7.13 5.85
CA THR A 459 -11.37 -6.09 4.83
C THR A 459 -12.44 -6.16 3.75
N VAL A 460 -13.14 -7.29 3.63
CA VAL A 460 -14.25 -7.49 2.69
C VAL A 460 -15.57 -7.33 3.44
N PRO A 461 -16.55 -6.56 2.94
CA PRO A 461 -17.83 -6.40 3.62
C PRO A 461 -18.54 -7.73 3.91
N ARG A 462 -19.26 -7.80 5.03
CA ARG A 462 -19.96 -9.03 5.46
C ARG A 462 -20.86 -9.64 4.39
N VAL A 463 -21.53 -8.81 3.59
CA VAL A 463 -22.42 -9.23 2.49
C VAL A 463 -21.69 -9.91 1.31
N ARG A 464 -20.36 -9.82 1.27
CA ARG A 464 -19.49 -10.45 0.26
C ARG A 464 -18.63 -11.58 0.85
N ALA A 465 -18.68 -11.81 2.15
CA ALA A 465 -17.95 -12.88 2.82
C ALA A 465 -18.49 -14.27 2.45
N LEU A 466 -17.59 -15.26 2.34
CA LEU A 466 -17.96 -16.65 2.01
C LEU A 466 -18.07 -17.56 3.25
N ALA A 467 -17.76 -17.05 4.44
CA ALA A 467 -17.94 -17.75 5.72
C ALA A 467 -19.06 -17.11 6.55
N PRO A 468 -19.87 -17.86 7.33
CA PRO A 468 -21.02 -17.34 8.09
C PRO A 468 -20.68 -16.50 9.33
N SER A 469 -19.45 -16.58 9.83
CA SER A 469 -18.90 -15.68 10.86
C SER A 469 -17.38 -15.58 10.70
N HIS A 470 -16.74 -14.66 11.44
CA HIS A 470 -15.29 -14.60 11.54
C HIS A 470 -14.68 -15.89 12.11
N ALA A 471 -15.35 -16.48 13.10
CA ALA A 471 -14.88 -17.71 13.74
C ALA A 471 -14.88 -18.89 12.75
N ASP A 472 -15.77 -18.86 11.75
CA ASP A 472 -15.93 -19.91 10.75
C ASP A 472 -15.00 -19.75 9.53
N ILE A 473 -14.15 -18.71 9.49
CA ILE A 473 -13.14 -18.57 8.43
C ILE A 473 -12.10 -19.67 8.59
N ALA A 474 -12.02 -20.54 7.58
CA ALA A 474 -11.05 -21.62 7.52
C ALA A 474 -9.62 -21.08 7.62
N GLU A 475 -8.74 -21.79 8.30
CA GLU A 475 -7.35 -21.37 8.54
C GLU A 475 -6.62 -20.96 7.26
N LYS A 476 -6.78 -21.74 6.18
CA LYS A 476 -6.20 -21.48 4.85
C LYS A 476 -6.68 -20.16 4.20
N ASP A 477 -7.82 -19.62 4.64
CA ASP A 477 -8.43 -18.41 4.09
C ASP A 477 -8.11 -17.18 4.97
N ARG A 478 -7.39 -17.34 6.09
CA ARG A 478 -7.02 -16.24 7.00
C ARG A 478 -5.82 -15.44 6.49
N THR A 479 -5.94 -14.84 5.32
CA THR A 479 -4.85 -14.14 4.64
C THR A 479 -4.80 -12.65 4.95
N SER A 480 -3.65 -12.01 4.70
CA SER A 480 -3.45 -10.57 4.97
C SER A 480 -4.38 -9.66 4.17
N LEU A 481 -4.82 -10.11 3.00
CA LEU A 481 -5.76 -9.38 2.14
C LEU A 481 -7.20 -9.45 2.66
N LEU A 482 -7.54 -10.44 3.50
CA LEU A 482 -8.90 -10.65 4.02
C LEU A 482 -9.03 -10.20 5.48
N LEU A 483 -8.02 -10.45 6.31
CA LEU A 483 -8.05 -10.22 7.75
C LEU A 483 -6.91 -9.33 8.21
N HIS A 484 -7.26 -8.27 8.93
CA HIS A 484 -6.33 -7.39 9.58
C HIS A 484 -6.24 -7.70 11.08
N PRO A 485 -5.08 -8.17 11.57
CA PRO A 485 -4.91 -8.52 12.98
C PRO A 485 -4.59 -7.31 13.87
N GLY A 486 -4.28 -6.14 13.29
CA GLY A 486 -3.86 -4.95 14.02
C GLY A 486 -2.59 -4.31 13.47
N SER A 487 -2.26 -3.13 13.99
CA SER A 487 -1.13 -2.32 13.51
C SER A 487 0.21 -2.90 13.96
N LEU A 488 1.20 -2.85 13.07
CA LEU A 488 2.55 -3.37 13.30
C LEU A 488 3.58 -2.24 13.43
N GLY A 489 4.54 -2.40 14.31
CA GLY A 489 5.81 -1.68 14.36
C GLY A 489 6.98 -2.66 14.21
N VAL A 490 8.03 -2.24 13.51
CA VAL A 490 9.18 -3.11 13.18
C VAL A 490 10.47 -2.31 13.32
N LEU A 491 11.47 -2.88 13.99
CA LEU A 491 12.82 -2.32 14.05
C LEU A 491 13.87 -3.41 14.27
N ARG A 492 14.95 -3.36 13.50
CA ARG A 492 16.22 -4.03 13.83
C ARG A 492 17.00 -3.17 14.82
N ALA A 493 17.41 -3.74 15.95
CA ALA A 493 18.01 -3.00 17.05
C ALA A 493 19.29 -2.27 16.66
N SER A 494 20.11 -2.81 15.75
CA SER A 494 21.28 -2.08 15.23
C SER A 494 20.93 -0.86 14.37
N HIS A 495 19.70 -0.76 13.87
CA HIS A 495 19.20 0.39 13.11
C HIS A 495 18.51 1.46 14.00
N ARG A 496 18.65 1.36 15.33
CA ARG A 496 17.93 2.19 16.32
C ARG A 496 18.27 3.68 16.33
N HIS A 497 19.30 4.12 15.61
CA HIS A 497 19.65 5.54 15.53
C HIS A 497 18.45 6.39 15.09
N ILE A 498 18.27 7.57 15.68
CA ILE A 498 17.19 8.50 15.34
C ILE A 498 17.78 9.83 14.93
N ASP A 499 17.41 10.29 13.74
CA ASP A 499 17.68 11.66 13.28
C ASP A 499 16.42 12.50 13.56
N THR A 500 16.44 13.20 14.70
CA THR A 500 15.27 13.92 15.23
C THR A 500 14.85 15.11 14.36
N GLU A 501 15.75 15.65 13.53
CA GLU A 501 15.46 16.76 12.62
C GLU A 501 14.55 16.32 11.46
N LYS A 502 14.50 15.01 11.16
CA LYS A 502 13.68 14.42 10.10
C LYS A 502 12.39 13.77 10.60
N ASN A 503 12.12 13.80 11.90
CA ASN A 503 10.86 13.31 12.43
C ASN A 503 9.71 14.14 11.85
N VAL A 504 8.84 13.47 11.11
CA VAL A 504 7.60 14.09 10.58
C VAL A 504 6.48 14.14 11.62
N HIS A 505 6.62 13.35 12.70
CA HIS A 505 5.69 13.33 13.84
C HIS A 505 6.43 12.84 15.10
N PRO A 506 6.11 13.31 16.33
CA PRO A 506 6.78 12.89 17.57
C PRO A 506 6.71 11.38 17.86
N ASN A 507 5.66 10.73 17.38
CA ASN A 507 5.47 9.27 17.49
C ASN A 507 5.92 8.49 16.26
N TRP A 508 6.57 9.15 15.29
CA TRP A 508 7.09 8.51 14.09
C TRP A 508 8.60 8.78 13.97
N PRO A 509 9.44 8.04 14.72
CA PRO A 509 10.88 8.26 14.73
C PRO A 509 11.49 7.99 13.35
N TRP A 510 12.35 8.90 12.89
CA TRP A 510 13.07 8.75 11.65
C TRP A 510 14.40 8.01 11.89
N HIS A 511 14.42 6.75 11.46
CA HIS A 511 15.64 5.96 11.41
C HIS A 511 16.34 6.16 10.05
N PRO A 512 17.58 6.69 10.03
CA PRO A 512 18.26 6.97 8.77
C PRO A 512 18.70 5.68 8.05
N HIS A 513 18.95 4.61 8.80
CA HIS A 513 19.40 3.31 8.28
C HIS A 513 20.69 3.39 7.45
N THR A 514 21.56 4.36 7.73
CA THR A 514 22.83 4.58 7.00
C THR A 514 24.03 3.88 7.64
N PHE A 515 23.87 3.29 8.83
CA PHE A 515 24.86 2.50 9.55
C PHE A 515 24.17 1.56 10.55
N GLU A 516 24.91 0.59 11.07
CA GLU A 516 24.47 -0.35 12.11
C GLU A 516 25.25 -0.13 13.41
N GLU A 517 24.51 -0.01 14.52
CA GLU A 517 25.05 0.02 15.89
C GLU A 517 24.88 -1.37 16.53
N LYS A 518 25.77 -2.33 16.22
CA LYS A 518 25.69 -3.70 16.77
C LYS A 518 25.75 -3.72 18.31
N LEU A 519 25.13 -4.72 18.91
CA LEU A 519 24.99 -4.89 20.35
C LEU A 519 26.10 -5.81 20.89
N LYS A 520 26.47 -5.60 22.15
CA LYS A 520 27.20 -6.62 22.93
C LYS A 520 26.21 -7.58 23.57
N PRO A 521 26.55 -8.87 23.76
CA PRO A 521 25.74 -9.79 24.54
C PRO A 521 25.37 -9.19 25.91
N GLY A 522 24.08 -9.21 26.23
CA GLY A 522 23.52 -8.68 27.48
C GLY A 522 23.34 -7.16 27.53
N GLU A 523 23.78 -6.41 26.51
CA GLU A 523 23.61 -4.96 26.44
C GLU A 523 22.12 -4.60 26.33
N VAL A 524 21.62 -3.82 27.29
CA VAL A 524 20.26 -3.28 27.25
C VAL A 524 20.25 -2.00 26.41
N VAL A 525 19.55 -2.04 25.28
CA VAL A 525 19.38 -0.89 24.39
C VAL A 525 17.95 -0.37 24.40
N ARG A 526 17.81 0.94 24.25
CA ARG A 526 16.50 1.61 24.10
C ARG A 526 16.12 1.64 22.62
N LEU A 527 14.93 1.13 22.30
CA LEU A 527 14.36 1.13 20.95
C LEU A 527 13.11 2.00 20.93
N GLU A 528 13.07 3.02 20.08
CA GLU A 528 11.82 3.70 19.74
C GLU A 528 11.29 3.13 18.43
N ILE A 529 10.13 2.49 18.46
CA ILE A 529 9.56 1.81 17.31
C ILE A 529 8.26 2.52 16.94
N GLY A 530 8.26 3.17 15.78
CA GLY A 530 7.03 3.69 15.17
C GLY A 530 6.13 2.52 14.79
N ILE A 531 4.87 2.58 15.22
CA ILE A 531 3.84 1.61 14.83
C ILE A 531 2.97 2.30 13.77
N TRP A 532 2.66 1.59 12.69
CA TRP A 532 1.84 2.17 11.61
C TRP A 532 0.50 2.67 12.14
N ALA A 533 -0.06 3.64 11.42
CA ALA A 533 -1.31 4.28 11.79
C ALA A 533 -2.42 3.25 12.12
N MET A 534 -3.34 3.70 12.97
CA MET A 534 -4.47 2.89 13.41
C MET A 534 -5.73 3.74 13.49
N GLY A 535 -6.89 3.13 13.23
CA GLY A 535 -8.22 3.68 13.47
C GLY A 535 -9.17 2.59 13.99
N TRP A 536 -9.35 2.50 15.31
CA TRP A 536 -10.18 1.46 15.93
C TRP A 536 -11.19 2.03 16.91
N GLN A 537 -12.42 1.53 16.85
CA GLN A 537 -13.47 1.71 17.85
C GLN A 537 -13.42 0.56 18.85
N TYR A 538 -13.45 0.84 20.14
CA TYR A 538 -13.57 -0.11 21.25
C TYR A 538 -14.86 0.15 22.02
N ASP A 539 -15.63 -0.91 22.28
CA ASP A 539 -16.76 -0.87 23.20
C ASP A 539 -16.28 -0.98 24.64
N ALA A 540 -17.11 -0.51 25.58
CA ALA A 540 -16.89 -0.72 27.00
C ALA A 540 -16.68 -2.22 27.32
N GLY A 541 -15.57 -2.53 27.98
CA GLY A 541 -15.10 -3.87 28.33
C GLY A 541 -14.15 -4.52 27.31
N GLU A 542 -14.07 -4.01 26.08
CA GLU A 542 -13.07 -4.45 25.11
C GLU A 542 -11.67 -3.94 25.51
N GLY A 543 -10.63 -4.46 24.86
CA GLY A 543 -9.26 -4.14 25.22
C GLY A 543 -8.30 -4.06 24.04
N LEU A 544 -7.08 -3.63 24.35
CA LEU A 544 -5.95 -3.66 23.43
C LEU A 544 -4.85 -4.53 24.04
N ARG A 545 -4.21 -5.35 23.20
CA ARG A 545 -3.02 -6.13 23.52
C ARG A 545 -1.82 -5.61 22.76
N VAL A 546 -0.73 -5.35 23.47
CA VAL A 546 0.60 -5.12 22.88
C VAL A 546 1.34 -6.45 22.90
N GLU A 547 1.68 -6.99 21.74
CA GLU A 547 2.57 -8.16 21.61
C GLU A 547 3.96 -7.72 21.16
N ILE A 548 4.99 -8.20 21.84
CA ILE A 548 6.40 -8.04 21.45
C ILE A 548 6.96 -9.42 21.07
N GLY A 549 7.54 -9.52 19.88
CA GLY A 549 8.01 -10.78 19.32
C GLY A 549 9.19 -10.63 18.36
N GLY A 550 9.68 -11.78 17.88
CA GLY A 550 10.78 -11.87 16.91
C GLY A 550 10.33 -12.06 15.46
N GLY A 551 9.02 -11.98 15.19
CA GLY A 551 8.40 -12.04 13.86
C GLY A 551 6.92 -11.67 13.91
N HIS A 552 6.28 -11.66 12.75
CA HIS A 552 4.82 -11.52 12.60
C HIS A 552 4.25 -12.62 11.70
N ASP A 553 2.93 -12.76 11.71
CA ASP A 553 2.21 -13.73 10.87
C ASP A 553 1.49 -13.11 9.66
N MET A 554 1.60 -11.79 9.45
CA MET A 554 1.15 -11.16 8.21
C MET A 554 1.90 -11.70 6.98
N ASN A 555 1.23 -11.71 5.84
CA ASN A 555 1.72 -12.12 4.52
C ASN A 555 2.26 -13.56 4.47
N HIS A 556 1.84 -14.45 5.37
CA HIS A 556 2.35 -15.82 5.40
C HIS A 556 1.95 -16.62 4.15
N GLU A 557 0.81 -16.30 3.54
CA GLU A 557 0.24 -16.95 2.37
C GLU A 557 1.11 -16.82 1.11
N ILE A 558 1.93 -15.77 1.03
CA ILE A 558 2.82 -15.51 -0.11
C ILE A 558 4.28 -15.85 0.17
N ARG A 559 4.64 -16.27 1.39
CA ARG A 559 6.03 -16.56 1.75
C ARG A 559 6.65 -17.63 0.88
N HIS A 560 5.85 -18.56 0.35
CA HIS A 560 6.32 -19.62 -0.53
C HIS A 560 6.81 -19.12 -1.91
N PHE A 561 6.53 -17.87 -2.29
CA PHE A 561 7.09 -17.24 -3.49
C PHE A 561 8.51 -16.72 -3.28
N THR A 562 8.90 -16.50 -2.03
CA THR A 562 10.23 -15.96 -1.67
C THR A 562 11.32 -16.90 -2.17
N MET A 563 12.11 -16.44 -3.14
CA MET A 563 13.22 -17.23 -3.66
C MET A 563 14.53 -16.98 -2.91
N LYS A 564 14.64 -15.82 -2.25
CA LYS A 564 15.80 -15.42 -1.44
C LYS A 564 15.36 -15.03 -0.03
N PHE A 565 15.84 -15.78 0.95
CA PHE A 565 15.66 -15.45 2.36
C PHE A 565 16.76 -14.50 2.83
N PRO A 566 16.51 -13.69 3.88
CA PRO A 566 17.55 -12.87 4.48
C PRO A 566 18.76 -13.72 4.89
N ALA A 567 19.97 -13.16 4.73
CA ALA A 567 21.19 -13.85 5.10
C ALA A 567 21.15 -14.29 6.58
N GLU A 568 21.66 -15.47 6.91
CA GLU A 568 21.46 -16.09 8.23
C GLU A 568 21.95 -15.21 9.40
N HIS A 569 22.99 -14.40 9.18
CA HIS A 569 23.50 -13.46 10.20
C HIS A 569 22.56 -12.29 10.51
N THR A 570 21.56 -12.03 9.66
CA THR A 570 20.55 -10.98 9.85
C THR A 570 19.30 -11.47 10.59
N LEU A 571 19.22 -12.77 10.85
CA LEU A 571 18.07 -13.41 11.48
C LEU A 571 18.26 -13.48 13.00
N ASN A 572 17.15 -13.40 13.72
CA ASN A 572 17.14 -13.54 15.17
C ASN A 572 17.73 -14.88 15.64
N LYS A 573 18.41 -14.87 16.80
CA LYS A 573 18.88 -16.06 17.50
C LYS A 573 18.54 -16.00 18.98
N GLY A 574 18.22 -17.16 19.54
CA GLY A 574 18.01 -17.35 20.97
C GLY A 574 16.93 -16.45 21.57
N ASN A 575 17.13 -16.06 22.82
CA ASN A 575 16.15 -15.30 23.59
C ASN A 575 16.36 -13.80 23.43
N HIS A 576 15.25 -13.09 23.26
CA HIS A 576 15.20 -11.66 23.47
C HIS A 576 14.57 -11.39 24.84
N VAL A 577 15.04 -10.34 25.51
CA VAL A 577 14.58 -9.93 26.84
C VAL A 577 14.01 -8.52 26.75
N VAL A 578 12.79 -8.33 27.26
CA VAL A 578 12.14 -7.02 27.41
C VAL A 578 12.28 -6.60 28.87
N HIS A 579 12.92 -5.46 29.11
CA HIS A 579 13.15 -4.87 30.43
C HIS A 579 12.15 -3.77 30.70
N PHE A 580 11.63 -3.70 31.93
CA PHE A 580 10.68 -2.66 32.33
C PHE A 580 10.71 -2.43 33.85
N GLY A 581 10.26 -1.25 34.29
CA GLY A 581 10.34 -0.82 35.68
C GLY A 581 11.72 -0.30 36.08
N GLY A 582 11.79 0.43 37.20
CA GLY A 582 13.01 1.11 37.62
C GLY A 582 13.48 2.14 36.58
N GLU A 583 14.70 1.98 36.07
CA GLU A 583 15.25 2.84 35.00
C GLU A 583 14.72 2.50 33.59
N TYR A 584 14.14 1.31 33.41
CA TYR A 584 13.66 0.83 32.12
C TYR A 584 12.19 1.20 31.92
N GLN A 585 11.94 2.38 31.36
CA GLN A 585 10.59 2.89 31.14
C GLN A 585 9.97 2.39 29.83
N SER A 586 9.89 1.06 29.66
CA SER A 586 9.23 0.48 28.49
C SER A 586 7.73 0.79 28.48
N LYS A 587 7.23 1.32 27.36
CA LYS A 587 5.86 1.82 27.22
C LYS A 587 5.35 1.79 25.78
N VAL A 588 4.04 1.84 25.63
CA VAL A 588 3.34 2.18 24.39
C VAL A 588 2.67 3.55 24.54
N ILE A 589 2.64 4.33 23.45
CA ILE A 589 2.00 5.64 23.36
C ILE A 589 0.84 5.49 22.37
N LEU A 590 -0.38 5.72 22.83
CA LEU A 590 -1.61 5.42 22.10
C LEU A 590 -2.41 6.70 21.79
N PRO A 591 -3.02 6.83 20.59
CA PRO A 591 -3.67 8.06 20.12
C PRO A 591 -5.17 8.11 20.46
N PHE A 592 -5.56 8.63 21.63
CA PHE A 592 -6.98 8.74 22.00
C PHE A 592 -7.66 9.91 21.28
N VAL A 593 -8.88 9.68 20.80
CA VAL A 593 -9.71 10.68 20.15
C VAL A 593 -11.19 10.56 20.56
N SER A 594 -12.02 11.51 20.12
CA SER A 594 -13.48 11.46 20.26
C SER A 594 -14.12 12.02 18.98
N ILE A 595 -14.56 11.13 18.08
CA ILE A 595 -15.08 11.44 16.74
C ILE A 595 -16.35 10.67 16.38
#